data_AF-A0A0K9YWA9-F1
#
_entry.id   AF-A0A0K9YWA9-F1
#
_cell.length_a   1.000
_cell.length_b   1.000
_cell.length_c   1.000
_cell.angle_alpha   90.00
_cell.angle_beta   90.00
_cell.angle_gamma   90.00
#
_symmetry.space_group_name_H-M   'P 1'
#
loop_
_entity.id
_entity.type
_entity.pdbx_description
1 polymer ?
#
loop_
_entity_poly.entity_id
_entity_poly.type
_entity_poly.pdbx_seq_one_letter_code
_entity_poly.pdbx_strand_id
1 'polypeptide(L)'
;MEKESIITFEHFMAMYYCNNNEKPSQFTLSKFSSYYRTMEDQEAVNDLLRDLALIKTEVYDNDLYDTLKRYGFGISINEFRLLIDPLISALNE
;
A
#
# COMPACT_ATOMS: atom_id res chain seq x y z
N MET A 1 16.05 -1.25 18.05
CA MET A 1 15.23 -1.86 16.99
C MET A 1 15.58 -1.14 15.71
N GLU A 2 16.03 -1.87 14.69
CA GLU A 2 16.10 -1.33 13.34
C GLU A 2 14.66 -1.06 12.91
N LYS A 3 14.38 0.14 12.39
CA LYS A 3 13.07 0.44 11.80
C LYS A 3 12.97 -0.37 10.51
N GLU A 4 11.98 -1.25 10.42
CA GLU A 4 11.68 -1.92 9.16
C GLU A 4 11.16 -0.85 8.18
N SER A 5 11.80 -0.75 7.01
CA SER A 5 11.52 0.30 6.04
C SER A 5 10.43 -0.17 5.07
N ILE A 6 9.40 0.64 4.89
CA ILE A 6 8.23 0.35 4.04
C ILE A 6 8.44 0.78 2.56
N ILE A 7 9.63 0.53 2.01
CA ILE A 7 10.06 1.03 0.69
C ILE A 7 9.13 0.53 -0.42
N THR A 8 8.74 -0.74 -0.37
CA THR A 8 7.92 -1.37 -1.41
C THR A 8 6.49 -0.84 -1.35
N PHE A 9 5.97 -0.57 -0.16
CA PHE A 9 4.72 0.15 0.02
C PHE A 9 4.76 1.58 -0.54
N GLU A 10 5.83 2.34 -0.30
CA GLU A 10 5.97 3.68 -0.88
C GLU A 10 5.94 3.62 -2.42
N HIS A 11 6.68 2.68 -3.02
CA HIS A 11 6.68 2.44 -4.46
C HIS A 11 5.29 2.11 -4.99
N PHE A 12 4.59 1.16 -4.36
CA PHE A 12 3.22 0.79 -4.71
C PHE A 12 2.28 2.00 -4.69
N MET A 13 2.36 2.83 -3.65
CA MET A 13 1.52 4.02 -3.52
C MET A 13 1.88 5.09 -4.55
N ALA A 14 3.17 5.29 -4.85
CA ALA A 14 3.61 6.20 -5.91
C ALA A 14 3.07 5.77 -7.28
N MET A 15 3.13 4.47 -7.60
CA MET A 15 2.54 3.94 -8.83
C MET A 15 1.01 4.10 -8.83
N TYR A 16 0.34 3.83 -7.71
CA TYR A 16 -1.10 4.05 -7.58
C TYR A 16 -1.46 5.50 -7.90
N TYR A 17 -0.73 6.45 -7.31
CA TYR A 17 -0.92 7.89 -7.54
C TYR A 17 -0.71 8.30 -8.99
N CYS A 18 0.27 7.71 -9.69
CA CYS A 18 0.49 8.01 -11.10
C CYS A 18 -0.61 7.45 -12.03
N ASN A 19 -1.36 6.44 -11.59
CA ASN A 19 -2.35 5.74 -12.42
C ASN A 19 -3.81 6.03 -12.01
N ASN A 20 -4.02 6.78 -10.92
CA ASN A 20 -5.34 7.11 -10.39
C ASN A 20 -5.38 8.57 -9.96
N ASN A 21 -6.57 9.19 -10.03
CA ASN A 21 -6.78 10.59 -9.65
C ASN A 21 -7.67 10.72 -8.40
N GLU A 22 -7.79 9.64 -7.63
CA GLU A 22 -8.70 9.57 -6.49
C GLU A 22 -8.08 8.86 -5.30
N LYS A 23 -8.66 9.11 -4.12
CA LYS A 23 -8.24 8.51 -2.85
C LYS A 23 -8.35 6.97 -2.93
N PRO A 24 -7.41 6.23 -2.33
CA PRO A 24 -7.53 4.78 -2.21
C PRO A 24 -8.87 4.36 -1.61
N SER A 25 -9.48 3.37 -2.24
CA SER A 25 -10.70 2.70 -1.80
C SER A 25 -10.54 1.21 -2.07
N GLN A 26 -11.39 0.37 -1.49
CA GLN A 26 -11.35 -1.07 -1.76
C GLN A 26 -11.46 -1.38 -3.25
N PHE A 27 -12.36 -0.70 -3.97
CA PHE A 27 -12.57 -0.93 -5.40
C PHE A 27 -11.34 -0.54 -6.23
N THR A 28 -10.78 0.64 -5.97
CA THR A 28 -9.66 1.18 -6.76
C THR A 28 -8.37 0.42 -6.48
N LEU A 29 -8.11 0.06 -5.22
CA LEU A 29 -6.96 -0.76 -4.83
C LEU A 29 -7.05 -2.18 -5.38
N SER A 30 -8.22 -2.81 -5.36
CA SER A 30 -8.42 -4.14 -5.95
C SER A 30 -8.11 -4.12 -7.45
N LYS A 31 -8.68 -3.18 -8.21
CA LYS A 31 -8.40 -3.02 -9.63
C LYS A 31 -6.90 -2.77 -9.90
N PHE A 32 -6.28 -1.90 -9.10
CA PHE A 32 -4.87 -1.58 -9.26
C PHE A 32 -3.95 -2.75 -8.90
N SER A 33 -4.32 -3.56 -7.91
CA SER A 33 -3.52 -4.73 -7.50
C SER A 33 -3.32 -5.74 -8.65
N SER A 34 -4.35 -5.97 -9.47
CA SER A 34 -4.23 -6.81 -10.67
C SER A 34 -3.22 -6.23 -11.66
N TYR A 35 -3.19 -4.91 -11.83
CA TYR A 35 -2.23 -4.25 -12.71
C TYR A 35 -0.81 -4.32 -12.16
N TYR A 36 -0.63 -4.03 -10.87
CA TYR A 36 0.66 -4.11 -10.19
C TYR A 36 1.31 -5.50 -10.33
N ARG A 37 0.53 -6.58 -10.14
CA ARG A 37 1.00 -7.97 -10.34
C ARG A 37 1.48 -8.29 -11.76
N THR A 38 1.06 -7.52 -12.77
CA THR A 38 1.53 -7.70 -14.16
C THR A 38 2.77 -6.88 -14.49
N MET A 39 3.08 -5.87 -13.66
CA MET A 39 4.21 -4.96 -13.86
C MET A 39 5.44 -5.36 -13.07
N GLU A 40 5.22 -5.81 -11.84
CA GLU A 40 6.26 -6.16 -10.89
C GLU A 40 6.45 -7.67 -10.81
N ASP A 41 7.63 -8.09 -10.35
CA ASP A 41 7.90 -9.50 -10.11
C ASP A 41 7.27 -10.00 -8.79
N GLN A 42 7.30 -11.32 -8.60
CA GLN A 42 6.72 -11.96 -7.43
C GLN A 42 7.45 -11.57 -6.13
N GLU A 43 8.73 -11.20 -6.19
CA GLU A 43 9.50 -10.79 -5.01
C GLU A 43 8.99 -9.44 -4.51
N ALA A 44 8.82 -8.46 -5.39
CA ALA A 44 8.24 -7.16 -5.07
C ALA A 44 6.79 -7.28 -4.54
N VAL A 45 5.98 -8.20 -5.07
CA VAL A 45 4.63 -8.46 -4.54
C VAL A 45 4.70 -9.05 -3.12
N ASN A 46 5.62 -9.98 -2.87
CA ASN A 46 5.80 -10.58 -1.54
C ASN A 46 6.30 -9.58 -0.51
N ASP A 47 7.21 -8.68 -0.90
CA ASP A 47 7.70 -7.62 -0.04
C ASP A 47 6.60 -6.61 0.29
N LEU A 48 5.76 -6.23 -0.69
CA LEU A 48 4.58 -5.41 -0.44
C LEU A 48 3.63 -6.06 0.59
N LEU A 49 3.40 -7.38 0.49
CA LEU A 49 2.57 -8.09 1.45
C LEU A 49 3.14 -8.05 2.88
N ARG A 50 4.47 -8.09 3.03
CA ARG A 50 5.14 -7.92 4.33
C ARG A 50 4.95 -6.50 4.86
N ASP A 51 5.21 -5.48 4.04
CA ASP A 51 5.00 -4.08 4.41
C ASP A 51 3.56 -3.83 4.88
N LEU A 52 2.57 -4.35 4.16
CA LEU A 52 1.16 -4.24 4.52
C LEU A 52 0.83 -4.89 5.87
N ALA A 53 1.43 -6.05 6.17
CA ALA A 53 1.27 -6.72 7.46
C ALA A 53 1.88 -5.92 8.62
N LEU A 54 3.02 -5.25 8.39
CA LEU A 54 3.64 -4.34 9.35
C LEU A 54 2.77 -3.12 9.59
N ILE A 55 2.34 -2.44 8.53
CA ILE A 55 1.48 -1.24 8.60
C ILE A 55 0.18 -1.51 9.38
N LYS A 56 -0.36 -2.72 9.25
CA LYS A 56 -1.56 -3.16 9.98
C LYS A 56 -1.35 -3.24 11.50
N THR A 57 -0.15 -3.62 11.94
CA THR A 57 0.13 -4.00 13.34
C THR A 57 0.97 -2.97 14.11
N GLU A 58 1.80 -2.19 13.43
CA GLU A 58 2.71 -1.24 14.08
C GLU A 58 2.02 0.06 14.54
N VAL A 59 2.64 0.76 15.49
CA VAL A 59 2.15 2.06 15.98
C VAL A 59 2.77 3.17 15.16
N TYR A 60 1.94 3.85 14.35
CA TYR A 60 2.18 5.14 13.67
C TYR A 60 3.64 5.51 13.38
N ASP A 61 4.12 5.19 12.18
CA ASP A 61 5.39 5.74 11.65
C ASP A 61 5.15 7.05 10.86
N ASN A 62 6.09 7.99 11.00
CA ASN A 62 6.15 9.21 10.19
C ASN A 62 6.26 8.87 8.69
N ASP A 63 6.99 7.82 8.33
CA ASP A 63 7.20 7.43 6.93
C ASP A 63 5.88 6.98 6.27
N LEU A 64 5.04 6.26 7.01
CA LEU A 64 3.69 5.87 6.56
C LEU A 64 2.80 7.10 6.38
N TYR A 65 2.82 8.01 7.36
CA TYR A 65 2.05 9.24 7.28
C TYR A 65 2.44 10.08 6.05
N ASP A 66 3.74 10.26 5.82
CA ASP A 66 4.24 11.06 4.70
C ASP A 66 3.92 10.39 3.35
N THR A 67 4.03 9.06 3.26
CA THR A 67 3.65 8.29 2.08
C THR A 67 2.17 8.46 1.74
N LEU A 68 1.27 8.28 2.72
CA LEU A 68 -0.17 8.43 2.51
C LEU A 68 -0.57 9.88 2.23
N LYS A 69 0.12 10.84 2.83
CA LYS A 69 -0.09 12.27 2.55
C LYS A 69 0.31 12.62 1.12
N ARG A 70 1.42 12.07 0.64
CA ARG A 70 1.97 12.39 -0.69
C ARG A 70 1.26 11.65 -1.82
N TYR A 71 1.02 10.35 -1.65
CA TYR A 71 0.55 9.47 -2.72
C TYR A 71 -0.85 8.90 -2.46
N GLY A 72 -1.31 8.86 -1.22
CA GLY A 72 -2.64 8.37 -0.83
C GLY A 72 -3.74 9.43 -0.89
N PHE A 73 -3.52 10.57 -1.54
CA PHE A 73 -4.46 11.70 -1.59
C PHE A 73 -4.92 12.16 -0.19
N GLY A 74 -4.03 12.10 0.80
CA GLY A 74 -4.31 12.52 2.17
C GLY A 74 -5.25 11.58 2.94
N ILE A 75 -5.42 10.33 2.50
CA ILE A 75 -6.10 9.31 3.29
C ILE A 75 -5.44 9.18 4.67
N SER A 76 -6.25 9.12 5.73
CA SER A 76 -5.71 8.91 7.06
C SER A 76 -5.21 7.47 7.22
N ILE A 77 -4.23 7.26 8.12
CA ILE A 77 -3.72 5.92 8.44
C ILE A 77 -4.84 4.98 8.87
N ASN A 78 -5.79 5.46 9.69
CA ASN A 78 -6.91 4.65 10.16
C ASN A 78 -7.84 4.23 9.02
N GLU A 79 -8.15 5.14 8.09
CA GLU A 79 -8.93 4.79 6.91
C GLU A 79 -8.18 3.80 6.02
N PHE A 80 -6.87 4.01 5.80
CA PHE A 80 -6.06 3.11 4.98
C PHE A 80 -5.98 1.70 5.59
N ARG A 81 -5.88 1.58 6.92
CA ARG A 81 -5.85 0.28 7.61
C ARG A 81 -7.08 -0.58 7.37
N LEU A 82 -8.25 0.04 7.18
CA LEU A 82 -9.48 -0.68 6.83
C LEU A 82 -9.42 -1.30 5.43
N LEU A 83 -8.50 -0.84 4.57
CA LEU A 83 -8.31 -1.32 3.20
C LEU A 83 -7.24 -2.41 3.09
N ILE A 84 -6.42 -2.62 4.13
CA ILE A 84 -5.27 -3.53 4.06
C ILE A 84 -5.70 -4.98 3.84
N ASP A 85 -6.65 -5.50 4.61
CA ASP A 85 -7.08 -6.90 4.47
C ASP A 85 -7.67 -7.20 3.08
N PRO A 86 -8.60 -6.37 2.55
CA PRO A 86 -9.05 -6.50 1.17
C PRO A 86 -7.92 -6.41 0.14
N LEU A 87 -6.94 -5.53 0.34
CA LEU A 87 -5.80 -5.37 -0.57
C LEU A 87 -4.90 -6.61 -0.54
N ILE A 88 -4.60 -7.15 0.64
CA ILE A 88 -3.83 -8.40 0.79
C ILE A 88 -4.54 -9.55 0.08
N SER A 89 -5.86 -9.70 0.24
CA SER A 89 -6.62 -10.72 -0.50
C SER A 89 -6.50 -10.51 -2.00
N ALA A 90 -6.70 -9.28 -2.49
CA ALA A 90 -6.63 -8.98 -3.90
C ALA A 90 -5.24 -9.22 -4.51
N LEU A 91 -4.15 -9.01 -3.76
CA LEU A 91 -2.77 -9.26 -4.18
C LEU A 91 -2.40 -10.75 -4.21
N ASN A 92 -3.17 -11.63 -3.56
CA ASN A 92 -2.93 -13.08 -3.56
C ASN A 92 -3.79 -13.84 -4.60
N GLU A 93 -4.64 -13.13 -5.35
CA GLU A 93 -5.45 -13.69 -6.46
C GLU A 93 -4.63 -13.92 -7.74
#